data_AF-A0A6J8BRN0-F1
#
_entry.id   AF-A0A6J8BRN0-F1
#
_cell.length_a   1.000
_cell.length_b   1.000
_cell.length_c   1.000
_cell.angle_alpha   90.00
_cell.angle_beta   90.00
_cell.angle_gamma   90.00
#
_symmetry.space_group_name_H-M   'P 1'
#
loop_
_entity.id
_entity.type
_entity.pdbx_description
1 polymer ?
#
loop_
_entity_poly.entity_id
_entity_poly.type
_entity_poly.pdbx_seq_one_letter_code
_entity_poly.pdbx_strand_id
1 'polypeptide(L)'
;MYFDVLVLLDSISFRFFLDSCQDVYFANPQSKTGSYRIYNKQQEVYNVWCEFHQNYGYAFVSNLSHVDINIDDLYTDRSRAILRHITTSGVQKEIEVAQINQYQTTPLSFQYNKNDGYATPYNHVQQGPYIYLGFLPKSAASNRNVQGYRAGGTDYTFTNCDSNPNSYLALFFNSKNANPVGYYNKCCPSPLITVWMTHSKLLQKTRYMDPNFYFIFEMCMGGCGGYEISLHKDLRGVNGAAIGFKFEIKDPCAKNPCQNGGSCYPGDPFYACECPLGISGALCETVGSLIG
;
A
#
# COMPACT_ATOMS: atom_id res chain seq x y z
N MET A 1 7.10 -20.25 -4.61
CA MET A 1 5.97 -21.14 -4.96
C MET A 1 4.75 -20.24 -4.95
N TYR A 2 4.20 -19.91 -6.13
CA TYR A 2 3.05 -19.01 -6.24
C TYR A 2 1.77 -19.81 -5.97
N PHE A 3 0.80 -19.23 -5.26
CA PHE A 3 -0.53 -19.81 -5.14
C PHE A 3 -1.38 -19.33 -6.33
N ASP A 4 -1.68 -20.23 -7.27
CA ASP A 4 -2.73 -19.98 -8.26
C ASP A 4 -4.07 -20.34 -7.62
N VAL A 5 -4.91 -19.34 -7.35
CA VAL A 5 -6.30 -19.57 -6.94
C VAL A 5 -7.08 -19.93 -8.20
N LEU A 6 -7.14 -21.23 -8.52
CA LEU A 6 -8.00 -21.75 -9.58
C LEU A 6 -9.44 -21.87 -9.04
N VAL A 7 -10.31 -20.93 -9.43
CA VAL A 7 -11.76 -21.09 -9.24
C VAL A 7 -12.28 -21.99 -10.37
N LEU A 8 -12.45 -23.28 -10.09
CA LEU A 8 -13.13 -24.21 -10.98
C LEU A 8 -14.64 -24.14 -10.68
N LEU A 9 -15.39 -23.41 -11.51
CA LEU A 9 -16.85 -23.52 -11.57
C LEU A 9 -17.24 -23.96 -12.99
N ASP A 10 -18.07 -25.00 -13.04
CA ASP A 10 -18.42 -25.74 -14.24
C ASP A 10 -19.00 -24.86 -15.35
N SER A 11 -18.52 -25.11 -16.58
CA SER A 11 -19.21 -24.93 -17.87
C SER A 11 -19.48 -23.53 -18.45
N ILE A 12 -19.00 -22.42 -17.86
CA ILE A 12 -18.89 -21.12 -18.57
C ILE A 12 -17.59 -20.42 -18.10
N SER A 13 -16.60 -20.28 -18.99
CA SER A 13 -15.28 -19.73 -18.68
C SER A 13 -15.31 -18.21 -18.48
N PHE A 14 -15.79 -17.75 -17.31
CA PHE A 14 -15.45 -16.41 -16.80
C PHE A 14 -14.10 -16.51 -16.09
N ARG A 15 -13.05 -15.94 -16.69
CA ARG A 15 -11.80 -15.68 -15.96
C ARG A 15 -12.10 -14.59 -14.93
N PHE A 16 -12.19 -14.97 -13.66
CA PHE A 16 -12.14 -14.01 -12.56
C PHE A 16 -10.70 -13.50 -12.46
N PHE A 17 -10.49 -12.23 -12.81
CA PHE A 17 -9.21 -11.58 -12.64
C PHE A 17 -9.16 -11.04 -11.21
N LEU A 18 -8.15 -11.47 -10.46
CA LEU A 18 -7.90 -10.97 -9.11
C LEU A 18 -7.07 -9.69 -9.28
N ASP A 19 -7.63 -8.54 -8.93
CA ASP A 19 -6.98 -7.24 -9.12
C ASP A 19 -6.26 -6.80 -7.84
N SER A 20 -6.56 -7.42 -6.70
CA SER A 20 -6.04 -7.05 -5.39
C SER A 20 -5.87 -8.24 -4.44
N CYS A 21 -5.14 -8.03 -3.34
CA CYS A 21 -5.12 -8.98 -2.22
C CYS A 21 -6.49 -9.15 -1.56
N GLN A 22 -7.35 -8.12 -1.63
CA GLN A 22 -8.71 -8.20 -1.12
C GLN A 22 -9.54 -9.20 -1.96
N ASP A 23 -9.40 -9.19 -3.28
CA ASP A 23 -10.06 -10.14 -4.17
C ASP A 23 -9.55 -11.57 -3.95
N VAL A 24 -8.25 -11.74 -3.72
CA VAL A 24 -7.67 -13.03 -3.33
C VAL A 24 -8.36 -13.57 -2.08
N TYR A 25 -8.61 -12.73 -1.07
CA TYR A 25 -9.32 -13.14 0.13
C TYR A 25 -10.80 -13.47 -0.15
N PHE A 26 -11.52 -12.64 -0.92
CA PHE A 26 -12.94 -12.89 -1.18
C PHE A 26 -13.18 -14.09 -2.09
N ALA A 27 -12.27 -14.37 -3.02
CA ALA A 27 -12.29 -15.59 -3.83
C ALA A 27 -12.05 -16.85 -2.98
N ASN A 28 -11.22 -16.75 -1.93
CA ASN A 28 -10.98 -17.84 -0.99
C ASN A 28 -10.57 -17.31 0.40
N PRO A 29 -11.51 -17.27 1.37
CA PRO A 29 -11.22 -16.79 2.73
C PRO A 29 -10.23 -17.67 3.53
N GLN A 30 -9.85 -18.84 3.02
CA GLN A 30 -8.80 -19.69 3.59
C GLN A 30 -7.40 -19.38 3.03
N SER A 31 -7.29 -18.36 2.15
CA SER A 31 -6.02 -17.91 1.58
C SER A 31 -5.01 -17.57 2.67
N LYS A 32 -3.78 -18.08 2.51
CA LYS A 32 -2.70 -17.89 3.49
C LYS A 32 -1.88 -16.65 3.16
N THR A 33 -1.18 -16.10 4.15
CA THR A 33 -0.19 -15.05 3.88
C THR A 33 0.89 -15.59 2.93
N GLY A 34 1.23 -14.84 1.87
CA GLY A 34 2.22 -15.27 0.89
C GLY A 34 2.19 -14.50 -0.43
N SER A 35 2.92 -15.01 -1.44
CA SER A 35 2.96 -14.44 -2.80
C SER A 35 1.77 -14.89 -3.65
N TYR A 36 1.14 -13.92 -4.32
CA TYR A 36 0.03 -14.10 -5.25
C TYR A 36 0.31 -13.36 -6.56
N ARG A 37 -0.40 -13.77 -7.60
CA ARG A 37 -0.43 -13.13 -8.91
C ARG A 37 -1.75 -12.39 -9.06
N ILE A 38 -1.69 -11.11 -9.39
CA ILE A 38 -2.85 -10.26 -9.64
C ILE A 38 -2.71 -9.54 -10.97
N TYR A 39 -3.79 -8.93 -11.44
CA TYR A 39 -3.87 -8.31 -12.76
C TYR A 39 -3.98 -6.78 -12.64
N ASN A 40 -3.36 -6.05 -13.57
CA ASN A 40 -3.59 -4.61 -13.71
C ASN A 40 -4.80 -4.35 -14.64
N LYS A 41 -5.13 -3.08 -14.87
CA LYS A 41 -6.26 -2.69 -15.74
C LYS A 41 -6.07 -3.09 -17.21
N GLN A 42 -4.83 -3.34 -17.63
CA GLN A 42 -4.46 -3.83 -18.96
C GLN A 42 -4.42 -5.36 -19.02
N GLN A 43 -4.82 -6.06 -17.96
CA GLN A 43 -4.81 -7.53 -17.85
C GLN A 43 -3.40 -8.15 -17.87
N GLU A 44 -2.40 -7.36 -17.48
CA GLU A 44 -1.03 -7.81 -17.31
C GLU A 44 -0.81 -8.27 -15.86
N VAL A 45 -0.05 -9.34 -15.71
CA VAL A 45 0.15 -9.99 -14.41
C VAL A 45 1.34 -9.38 -13.68
N TYR A 46 1.16 -9.11 -12.39
CA TYR A 46 2.24 -8.77 -11.48
C TYR A 46 2.10 -9.47 -10.13
N ASN A 47 3.21 -9.49 -9.40
CA ASN A 47 3.32 -10.23 -8.15
C ASN A 47 3.10 -9.30 -6.96
N VAL A 48 2.26 -9.76 -6.04
CA VAL A 48 2.07 -9.15 -4.73
C VAL A 48 2.34 -10.15 -3.62
N TRP A 49 2.73 -9.63 -2.46
CA TRP A 49 2.70 -10.37 -1.21
C TRP A 49 1.49 -9.88 -0.42
N CYS A 50 0.57 -10.80 -0.13
CA CYS A 50 -0.63 -10.53 0.64
C CYS A 50 -0.45 -11.06 2.05
N GLU A 51 -0.61 -10.18 3.04
CA GLU A 51 -0.74 -10.57 4.44
C GLU A 51 -2.18 -10.46 4.86
N PHE A 52 -2.72 -11.56 5.39
CA PHE A 52 -4.10 -11.64 5.85
C PHE A 52 -4.14 -11.68 7.37
N HIS A 53 -4.89 -10.75 7.95
CA HIS A 53 -5.29 -10.74 9.36
C HIS A 53 -6.80 -10.97 9.44
N GLN A 54 -7.36 -10.95 10.66
CA GLN A 54 -8.77 -11.31 10.88
C GLN A 54 -9.75 -10.43 10.08
N ASN A 55 -9.56 -9.11 10.06
CA ASN A 55 -10.48 -8.14 9.45
C ASN A 55 -9.79 -7.13 8.51
N TYR A 56 -8.51 -7.35 8.21
CA TYR A 56 -7.72 -6.47 7.35
C TYR A 56 -6.51 -7.24 6.81
N GLY A 57 -5.79 -6.63 5.89
CA GLY A 57 -4.53 -7.15 5.37
C GLY A 57 -3.59 -6.06 4.90
N TYR A 58 -2.42 -6.49 4.47
CA TYR A 58 -1.43 -5.62 3.82
C TYR A 58 -0.98 -6.21 2.49
N ALA A 59 -1.01 -5.39 1.44
CA ALA A 59 -0.49 -5.73 0.12
C ALA A 59 0.89 -5.11 -0.07
N PHE A 60 1.87 -5.88 -0.53
CA PHE A 60 3.19 -5.41 -0.92
C PHE A 60 3.45 -5.75 -2.38
N VAL A 61 3.97 -4.79 -3.13
CA VAL A 61 4.26 -4.93 -4.55
C VAL A 61 5.68 -5.47 -4.75
N SER A 62 5.88 -6.38 -5.70
CA SER A 62 7.23 -6.81 -6.10
C SER A 62 7.93 -5.75 -6.96
N ASN A 63 9.22 -5.53 -6.71
CA ASN A 63 10.08 -4.66 -7.51
C ASN A 63 10.37 -5.20 -8.93
N LEU A 64 10.03 -6.46 -9.20
CA LEU A 64 10.12 -7.08 -10.52
C LEU A 64 8.86 -6.86 -11.37
N SER A 65 7.92 -6.02 -10.91
CA SER A 65 6.75 -5.67 -11.72
C SER A 65 7.20 -4.79 -12.88
N HIS A 66 7.12 -5.34 -14.10
CA HIS A 66 7.47 -4.66 -15.36
C HIS A 66 6.23 -4.13 -16.10
N VAL A 67 5.16 -3.89 -15.35
CA VAL A 67 3.84 -3.49 -15.83
C VAL A 67 3.37 -2.27 -15.05
N ASP A 68 2.38 -1.57 -15.59
CA ASP A 68 1.73 -0.47 -14.86
C ASP A 68 0.93 -1.04 -13.69
N ILE A 69 1.01 -0.36 -12.53
CA ILE A 69 0.39 -0.81 -11.29
C ILE A 69 -0.78 0.08 -10.95
N ASN A 70 -1.96 -0.51 -10.84
CA ASN A 70 -3.13 0.18 -10.34
C ASN A 70 -3.12 0.20 -8.81
N ILE A 71 -2.36 1.15 -8.25
CA ILE A 71 -2.13 1.23 -6.79
C ILE A 71 -3.41 1.41 -5.98
N ASP A 72 -4.46 1.98 -6.58
CA ASP A 72 -5.75 2.23 -5.92
C ASP A 72 -6.53 0.95 -5.61
N ASP A 73 -6.22 -0.18 -6.27
CA ASP A 73 -6.81 -1.49 -5.91
C ASP A 73 -6.11 -2.11 -4.68
N LEU A 74 -4.94 -1.61 -4.27
CA LEU A 74 -4.10 -2.26 -3.24
C LEU A 74 -4.44 -1.83 -1.81
N TYR A 75 -5.29 -0.83 -1.62
CA TYR A 75 -5.64 -0.31 -0.31
C TYR A 75 -7.11 0.08 -0.23
N THR A 76 -7.65 0.03 0.99
CA THR A 76 -8.92 0.68 1.34
C THR A 76 -8.82 1.55 2.59
N ASP A 77 -7.65 1.54 3.26
CA ASP A 77 -7.35 2.38 4.41
C ASP A 77 -6.05 3.18 4.16
N ARG A 78 -6.16 4.51 4.23
CA ARG A 78 -5.06 5.46 4.07
C ARG A 78 -4.63 6.13 5.38
N SER A 79 -5.15 5.69 6.53
CA SER A 79 -4.78 6.22 7.84
C SER A 79 -3.37 5.84 8.25
N ARG A 80 -2.87 4.70 7.74
CA ARG A 80 -1.60 4.10 8.09
C ARG A 80 -1.07 3.19 6.99
N ALA A 81 0.22 2.92 7.03
CA ALA A 81 0.88 1.92 6.20
C ALA A 81 1.92 1.16 7.04
N ILE A 82 2.41 0.04 6.53
CA ILE A 82 3.60 -0.61 7.08
C ILE A 82 4.80 -0.21 6.22
N LEU A 83 5.89 0.24 6.85
CA LEU A 83 7.20 0.26 6.21
C LEU A 83 8.01 -0.94 6.67
N ARG A 84 8.60 -1.64 5.71
CA ARG A 84 9.58 -2.70 5.94
C ARG A 84 10.92 -2.32 5.38
N HIS A 85 11.98 -2.76 6.03
CA HIS A 85 13.29 -2.78 5.40
C HIS A 85 13.95 -4.14 5.58
N ILE A 86 14.87 -4.43 4.66
CA ILE A 86 15.75 -5.58 4.71
C ILE A 86 17.18 -5.11 4.91
N THR A 87 17.90 -5.79 5.79
CA THR A 87 19.32 -5.51 6.03
C THR A 87 20.20 -6.27 5.03
N THR A 88 21.48 -5.92 4.94
CA THR A 88 22.43 -6.65 4.09
C THR A 88 22.64 -8.11 4.50
N SER A 89 22.33 -8.48 5.74
CA SER A 89 22.34 -9.87 6.21
C SER A 89 21.00 -10.60 5.98
N GLY A 90 20.02 -9.95 5.34
CA GLY A 90 18.71 -10.52 5.06
C GLY A 90 17.72 -10.46 6.23
N VAL A 91 18.08 -9.83 7.36
CA VAL A 91 17.15 -9.58 8.46
C VAL A 91 16.10 -8.56 8.03
N GLN A 92 14.82 -8.86 8.24
CA GLN A 92 13.71 -7.98 7.90
C GLN A 92 13.07 -7.41 9.16
N LYS A 93 12.73 -6.12 9.10
CA LYS A 93 12.08 -5.41 10.19
C LYS A 93 10.95 -4.55 9.66
N GLU A 94 9.96 -4.29 10.49
CA GLU A 94 8.79 -3.50 10.11
C GLU A 94 8.36 -2.50 11.18
N ILE A 95 7.67 -1.46 10.73
CA ILE A 95 7.05 -0.46 11.59
C ILE A 95 5.78 0.07 10.92
N GLU A 96 4.76 0.38 11.73
CA GLU A 96 3.61 1.14 11.25
C GLU A 96 3.99 2.62 11.14
N VAL A 97 3.60 3.24 10.03
CA VAL A 97 3.71 4.68 9.81
C VAL A 97 2.35 5.30 9.57
N ALA A 98 2.17 6.54 10.03
CA ALA A 98 0.94 7.32 9.87
C ALA A 98 1.26 8.82 9.84
N GLN A 99 0.23 9.64 9.63
CA GLN A 99 0.32 11.06 9.94
C GLN A 99 0.63 11.30 11.42
N ILE A 100 1.32 12.41 11.70
CA ILE A 100 1.43 12.91 13.07
C ILE A 100 0.06 13.35 13.58
N ASN A 101 -0.11 13.41 14.90
CA ASN A 101 -1.40 13.73 15.52
C ASN A 101 -1.99 15.06 15.03
N GLN A 102 -1.14 16.06 14.77
CA GLN A 102 -1.55 17.36 14.22
C GLN A 102 -2.29 17.25 12.88
N TYR A 103 -1.98 16.24 12.07
CA TYR A 103 -2.56 16.02 10.75
C TYR A 103 -3.29 14.67 10.65
N GLN A 104 -3.75 14.11 11.77
CA GLN A 104 -4.38 12.78 11.82
C GLN A 104 -5.60 12.61 10.91
N THR A 105 -6.25 13.71 10.51
CA THR A 105 -7.39 13.70 9.58
C THR A 105 -6.97 13.77 8.11
N THR A 106 -5.70 14.02 7.83
CA THR A 106 -5.14 14.02 6.48
C THR A 106 -4.72 12.59 6.15
N PRO A 107 -5.32 11.94 5.12
CA PRO A 107 -4.89 10.60 4.74
C PRO A 107 -3.47 10.62 4.15
N LEU A 108 -2.75 9.51 4.30
CA LEU A 108 -1.56 9.24 3.50
C LEU A 108 -1.92 9.21 2.02
N SER A 109 -1.03 9.68 1.16
CA SER A 109 -1.21 9.60 -0.30
C SER A 109 -0.33 8.49 -0.86
N PHE A 110 -0.96 7.50 -1.47
CA PHE A 110 -0.28 6.44 -2.23
C PHE A 110 -0.43 6.74 -3.72
N GLN A 111 0.65 6.77 -4.48
CA GLN A 111 0.61 7.01 -5.92
C GLN A 111 1.61 6.13 -6.66
N TYR A 112 1.32 5.82 -7.93
CA TYR A 112 2.22 5.08 -8.81
C TYR A 112 2.71 5.97 -9.95
N ASN A 113 4.03 6.10 -10.06
CA ASN A 113 4.77 6.86 -11.08
C ASN A 113 4.30 8.31 -11.28
N LYS A 114 3.74 8.91 -10.22
CA LYS A 114 3.27 10.29 -10.17
C LYS A 114 3.29 10.80 -8.74
N ASN A 115 3.11 12.11 -8.58
CA ASN A 115 3.17 12.80 -7.29
C ASN A 115 2.21 14.01 -7.23
N ASP A 116 0.97 13.80 -7.68
CA ASP A 116 -0.09 14.80 -7.76
C ASP A 116 -0.31 15.48 -6.40
N GLY A 117 -0.11 16.80 -6.33
CA GLY A 117 -0.24 17.58 -5.08
C GLY A 117 0.96 17.50 -4.13
N TYR A 118 1.98 16.69 -4.43
CA TYR A 118 3.17 16.49 -3.60
C TYR A 118 4.47 16.84 -4.32
N ALA A 119 5.57 16.90 -3.58
CA ALA A 119 6.91 17.19 -4.12
C ALA A 119 7.47 16.05 -4.96
N THR A 120 8.16 16.40 -6.04
CA THR A 120 8.68 15.43 -6.99
C THR A 120 9.94 14.77 -6.40
N PRO A 121 10.03 13.43 -6.38
CA PRO A 121 11.25 12.75 -5.95
C PRO A 121 12.45 13.19 -6.78
N TYR A 122 13.60 13.37 -6.14
CA TYR A 122 14.80 13.81 -6.83
C TYR A 122 15.23 12.78 -7.89
N ASN A 123 15.06 11.50 -7.59
CA ASN A 123 15.51 10.41 -8.46
C ASN A 123 14.48 9.85 -9.46
N HIS A 124 13.34 10.52 -9.65
CA HIS A 124 12.25 10.04 -10.50
C HIS A 124 12.63 9.76 -11.97
N VAL A 125 13.50 10.56 -12.58
CA VAL A 125 13.87 10.40 -14.02
C VAL A 125 14.73 9.16 -14.25
N GLN A 126 15.79 8.98 -13.44
CA GLN A 126 16.76 7.90 -13.66
C GLN A 126 16.34 6.55 -13.05
N GLN A 127 15.60 6.56 -11.94
CA GLN A 127 15.25 5.36 -11.18
C GLN A 127 13.76 4.99 -11.31
N GLY A 128 12.95 5.84 -11.95
CA GLY A 128 11.54 5.56 -12.22
C GLY A 128 11.31 4.26 -13.02
N PRO A 129 10.10 3.68 -12.97
CA PRO A 129 8.92 4.14 -12.23
C PRO A 129 9.09 4.00 -10.71
N TYR A 130 8.14 4.54 -9.94
CA TYR A 130 8.20 4.53 -8.47
C TYR A 130 6.82 4.42 -7.82
N ILE A 131 6.79 3.86 -6.61
CA ILE A 131 5.68 3.98 -5.67
C ILE A 131 5.96 5.19 -4.78
N TYR A 132 4.95 6.04 -4.58
CA TYR A 132 5.04 7.26 -3.80
C TYR A 132 4.17 7.16 -2.54
N LEU A 133 4.77 7.46 -1.39
CA LEU A 133 4.08 7.70 -0.12
C LEU A 133 4.24 9.17 0.24
N GLY A 134 3.17 9.94 0.08
CA GLY A 134 3.07 11.33 0.52
C GLY A 134 2.49 11.43 1.92
N PHE A 135 3.19 12.15 2.80
CA PHE A 135 2.67 12.51 4.11
C PHE A 135 1.88 13.82 3.98
N LEU A 136 2.55 14.96 3.87
CA LEU A 136 1.88 16.28 3.84
C LEU A 136 1.91 16.88 2.41
N PRO A 137 0.78 17.37 1.86
CA PRO A 137 0.75 17.96 0.52
C PRO A 137 1.52 19.29 0.46
N LYS A 138 1.98 19.69 -0.73
CA LYS A 138 2.76 20.93 -0.94
C LYS A 138 2.11 22.16 -0.33
N SER A 139 0.79 22.28 -0.50
CA SER A 139 -0.02 23.40 -0.01
C SER A 139 0.06 23.58 1.52
N ALA A 140 0.31 22.50 2.26
CA ALA A 140 0.53 22.54 3.69
C ALA A 140 2.04 22.55 4.03
N ALA A 141 2.85 21.74 3.37
CA ALA A 141 4.27 21.58 3.68
C ALA A 141 5.12 22.86 3.44
N SER A 142 4.70 23.78 2.56
CA SER A 142 5.45 25.03 2.33
C SER A 142 5.27 26.11 3.41
N ASN A 143 4.41 25.90 4.41
CA ASN A 143 4.01 26.95 5.35
C ASN A 143 4.88 27.05 6.62
N ARG A 144 6.13 26.52 6.61
CA ARG A 144 7.05 26.54 7.77
C ARG A 144 6.44 26.02 9.08
N ASN A 145 5.53 25.06 8.95
CA ASN A 145 4.82 24.44 10.07
C ASN A 145 5.61 23.26 10.66
N VAL A 146 5.10 22.73 11.76
CA VAL A 146 5.53 21.43 12.30
C VAL A 146 5.11 20.35 11.31
N GLN A 147 6.06 19.47 10.99
CA GLN A 147 5.94 18.37 10.04
C GLN A 147 6.62 17.12 10.60
N GLY A 148 6.44 16.00 9.92
CA GLY A 148 7.05 14.74 10.28
C GLY A 148 6.12 13.59 9.97
N TYR A 149 6.33 12.48 10.66
CA TYR A 149 5.50 11.29 10.53
C TYR A 149 5.45 10.56 11.86
N ARG A 150 4.37 9.82 12.07
CA ARG A 150 4.23 8.93 13.21
C ARG A 150 4.84 7.58 12.85
N ALA A 151 5.63 7.01 13.74
CA ALA A 151 6.26 5.71 13.56
C ALA A 151 6.11 4.88 14.83
N GLY A 152 5.53 3.69 14.71
CA GLY A 152 5.31 2.77 15.84
C GLY A 152 4.44 3.37 16.95
N GLY A 153 3.55 4.30 16.60
CA GLY A 153 2.68 4.99 17.56
C GLY A 153 3.32 6.18 18.28
N THR A 154 4.43 6.72 17.78
CA THR A 154 5.06 7.94 18.33
C THR A 154 5.25 8.99 17.24
N ASP A 155 4.93 10.25 17.53
CA ASP A 155 5.14 11.37 16.60
C ASP A 155 6.62 11.77 16.60
N TYR A 156 7.23 11.77 15.42
CA TYR A 156 8.57 12.31 15.21
C TYR A 156 8.44 13.54 14.33
N THR A 157 8.80 14.68 14.88
CA THR A 157 8.51 15.98 14.26
C THR A 157 9.74 16.84 14.10
N PHE A 158 9.65 17.78 13.16
CA PHE A 158 10.57 18.89 12.98
C PHE A 158 9.76 20.13 12.57
N THR A 159 10.35 21.31 12.71
CA THR A 159 9.76 22.54 12.16
C THR A 159 10.40 22.84 10.81
N ASN A 160 9.59 22.99 9.77
CA ASN A 160 10.09 23.34 8.45
C ASN A 160 10.68 24.77 8.46
N CYS A 161 11.96 24.88 8.12
CA CYS A 161 12.75 26.08 8.33
C CYS A 161 12.94 26.94 7.07
N ASP A 162 12.59 26.43 5.89
CA ASP A 162 12.91 27.06 4.59
C ASP A 162 11.77 27.03 3.56
N SER A 163 10.57 26.57 3.94
CA SER A 163 9.40 26.41 3.07
C SER A 163 9.53 25.34 1.97
N ASN A 164 10.56 24.48 2.03
CA ASN A 164 10.68 23.36 1.12
C ASN A 164 9.50 22.36 1.33
N PRO A 165 8.74 22.02 0.28
CA PRO A 165 7.50 21.26 0.42
C PRO A 165 7.68 19.74 0.55
N ASN A 166 8.90 19.23 0.64
CA ASN A 166 9.13 17.79 0.67
C ASN A 166 8.51 17.13 1.92
N SER A 167 7.72 16.09 1.72
CA SER A 167 7.14 15.30 2.81
C SER A 167 6.73 13.93 2.28
N TYR A 168 7.72 13.10 1.93
CA TYR A 168 7.48 11.84 1.23
C TYR A 168 8.54 10.76 1.44
N LEU A 169 8.16 9.54 1.08
CA LEU A 169 9.02 8.40 0.77
C LEU A 169 8.68 7.92 -0.66
N ALA A 170 9.69 7.67 -1.49
CA ALA A 170 9.55 7.10 -2.82
C ALA A 170 10.34 5.79 -2.91
N LEU A 171 9.71 4.75 -3.44
CA LEU A 171 10.28 3.42 -3.67
C LEU A 171 10.44 3.21 -5.18
N PHE A 172 11.66 3.06 -5.67
CA PHE A 172 11.94 3.02 -7.10
C PHE A 172 12.14 1.60 -7.61
N PHE A 173 11.51 1.28 -8.74
CA PHE A 173 11.68 0.01 -9.44
C PHE A 173 13.08 -0.12 -10.03
N ASN A 174 13.65 1.00 -10.51
CA ASN A 174 15.03 1.10 -10.99
C ASN A 174 15.47 -0.05 -11.91
N SER A 175 14.62 -0.42 -12.88
CA SER A 175 14.88 -1.52 -13.81
C SER A 175 16.17 -1.37 -14.63
N LYS A 176 16.69 -0.14 -14.72
CA LYS A 176 17.95 0.21 -15.40
C LYS A 176 19.19 0.09 -14.50
N ASN A 177 19.03 -0.28 -13.22
CA ASN A 177 20.10 -0.30 -12.22
C ASN A 177 20.89 1.02 -12.16
N ALA A 178 20.19 2.14 -12.28
CA ALA A 178 20.80 3.47 -12.26
C ALA A 178 21.25 3.84 -10.85
N ASN A 179 22.44 4.45 -10.76
CA ASN A 179 22.94 5.04 -9.53
C ASN A 179 22.12 6.28 -9.14
N PRO A 180 21.93 6.54 -7.84
CA PRO A 180 21.33 7.79 -7.38
C PRO A 180 22.14 9.00 -7.84
N VAL A 181 21.45 10.12 -8.11
CA VAL A 181 22.10 11.40 -8.44
C VAL A 181 21.74 12.49 -7.41
N GLY A 182 22.42 13.64 -7.50
CA GLY A 182 22.17 14.79 -6.63
C GLY A 182 22.79 14.68 -5.24
N TYR A 183 21.96 14.80 -4.21
CA TYR A 183 22.39 14.85 -2.81
C TYR A 183 23.00 13.55 -2.30
N TYR A 184 23.03 12.48 -3.11
CA TYR A 184 23.67 11.22 -2.78
C TYR A 184 25.08 11.40 -2.20
N ASN A 185 25.94 12.29 -2.72
CA ASN A 185 27.29 12.48 -2.18
C ASN A 185 27.39 13.48 -1.02
N LYS A 186 26.32 14.22 -0.73
CA LYS A 186 26.26 15.33 0.25
C LYS A 186 25.23 15.08 1.36
N CYS A 187 24.68 13.86 1.42
CA CYS A 187 23.46 13.53 2.13
C CYS A 187 23.51 13.96 3.60
N CYS A 188 22.36 14.41 4.12
CA CYS A 188 22.21 14.82 5.51
C CYS A 188 21.07 14.02 6.15
N PRO A 189 21.28 12.74 6.50
CA PRO A 189 20.30 12.01 7.27
C PRO A 189 20.11 12.70 8.62
N SER A 190 18.88 13.11 8.90
CA SER A 190 18.50 13.59 10.23
C SER A 190 18.14 12.38 11.12
N PRO A 191 18.18 12.52 12.46
CA PRO A 191 17.63 11.50 13.34
C PRO A 191 16.17 11.16 12.99
N LEU A 192 15.38 12.15 12.56
CA LEU A 192 13.99 11.98 12.16
C LEU A 192 13.81 11.12 10.91
N ILE A 193 14.63 11.31 9.87
CA ILE A 193 14.41 10.63 8.59
C ILE A 193 14.61 9.11 8.73
N THR A 194 15.52 8.67 9.59
CA THR A 194 15.85 7.25 9.81
C THR A 194 15.01 6.52 10.87
N VAL A 195 14.09 7.20 11.55
CA VAL A 195 13.32 6.63 12.69
C VAL A 195 12.63 5.33 12.32
N TRP A 196 11.99 5.29 11.15
CA TRP A 196 11.25 4.11 10.70
C TRP A 196 12.15 2.85 10.61
N MET A 197 13.44 3.02 10.35
CA MET A 197 14.40 1.91 10.36
C MET A 197 14.89 1.60 11.77
N THR A 198 15.28 2.62 12.53
CA THR A 198 15.93 2.45 13.84
C THR A 198 14.98 1.90 14.92
N HIS A 199 13.69 2.22 14.84
CA HIS A 199 12.67 1.80 15.82
C HIS A 199 11.80 0.62 15.33
N SER A 200 12.11 0.07 14.16
CA SER A 200 11.40 -1.08 13.61
C SER A 200 11.56 -2.33 14.46
N LYS A 201 10.52 -3.16 14.46
CA LYS A 201 10.49 -4.44 15.16
C LYS A 201 10.98 -5.55 14.23
N LEU A 202 11.70 -6.52 14.80
CA LEU A 202 12.13 -7.71 14.06
C LEU A 202 10.90 -8.47 13.55
N LEU A 203 10.92 -8.80 12.27
CA LEU A 203 9.88 -9.58 11.64
C LEU A 203 10.07 -11.07 11.97
N GLN A 204 8.98 -11.82 12.16
CA GLN A 204 9.07 -13.27 12.28
C GLN A 204 9.47 -13.88 10.93
N LYS A 205 10.37 -14.88 10.94
CA LYS A 205 10.88 -15.50 9.70
C LYS A 205 9.79 -16.08 8.79
N THR A 206 8.67 -16.51 9.34
CA THR A 206 7.51 -17.00 8.58
C THR A 206 6.84 -15.93 7.72
N ARG A 207 7.09 -14.65 8.01
CA ARG A 207 6.58 -13.49 7.28
C ARG A 207 7.64 -12.83 6.39
N TYR A 208 8.83 -13.42 6.29
CA TYR A 208 9.87 -12.86 5.44
C TYR A 208 9.41 -12.87 3.99
N MET A 209 9.49 -11.71 3.35
CA MET A 209 9.27 -11.58 1.91
C MET A 209 10.57 -11.88 1.17
N ASP A 210 10.44 -12.30 -0.08
CA ASP A 210 11.61 -12.39 -0.97
C ASP A 210 12.28 -11.00 -1.13
N PRO A 211 13.62 -10.90 -1.27
CA PRO A 211 14.30 -9.63 -1.54
C PRO A 211 13.72 -8.84 -2.73
N ASN A 212 13.08 -9.50 -3.69
CA ASN A 212 12.37 -8.88 -4.82
C ASN A 212 11.09 -8.12 -4.43
N PHE A 213 10.78 -7.97 -3.15
CA PHE A 213 9.76 -7.04 -2.64
C PHE A 213 10.36 -5.75 -2.07
N TYR A 214 11.68 -5.63 -2.06
CA TYR A 214 12.39 -4.48 -1.51
C TYR A 214 12.97 -3.62 -2.62
N PHE A 215 12.69 -2.34 -2.52
CA PHE A 215 13.06 -1.31 -3.48
C PHE A 215 14.22 -0.51 -2.93
N ILE A 216 15.02 0.05 -3.83
CA ILE A 216 15.78 1.23 -3.45
C ILE A 216 14.79 2.37 -3.20
N PHE A 217 15.12 3.26 -2.27
CA PHE A 217 14.21 4.30 -1.83
C PHE A 217 14.91 5.63 -1.63
N GLU A 218 14.11 6.70 -1.70
CA GLU A 218 14.46 8.05 -1.31
C GLU A 218 13.39 8.56 -0.36
N MET A 219 13.78 9.15 0.76
CA MET A 219 12.86 9.83 1.67
C MET A 219 13.34 11.26 1.85
N CYS A 220 12.42 12.21 1.74
CA CYS A 220 12.72 13.60 1.97
C CYS A 220 11.65 14.29 2.79
N MET A 221 12.11 14.94 3.85
CA MET A 221 11.33 15.79 4.73
C MET A 221 11.97 17.18 4.64
N GLY A 222 11.27 18.12 4.00
CA GLY A 222 11.81 19.40 3.52
C GLY A 222 12.54 20.20 4.60
N GLY A 223 13.39 21.13 4.15
CA GLY A 223 14.15 22.01 5.04
C GLY A 223 14.99 21.24 6.04
N CYS A 224 14.64 21.38 7.31
CA CYS A 224 15.36 20.80 8.44
C CYS A 224 14.93 19.35 8.77
N GLY A 225 14.03 18.75 7.98
CA GLY A 225 13.53 17.39 8.20
C GLY A 225 14.50 16.30 7.74
N GLY A 226 15.37 16.61 6.78
CA GLY A 226 16.42 15.72 6.30
C GLY A 226 16.09 15.01 4.99
N TYR A 227 17.10 14.34 4.46
CA TYR A 227 17.04 13.57 3.22
C TYR A 227 17.82 12.28 3.42
N GLU A 228 17.28 11.17 2.96
CA GLU A 228 17.98 9.89 2.89
C GLU A 228 17.68 9.18 1.58
N ILE A 229 18.64 8.37 1.15
CA ILE A 229 18.51 7.56 -0.06
C ILE A 229 19.27 6.25 0.13
N SER A 230 18.69 5.16 -0.36
CA SER A 230 19.36 3.87 -0.44
C SER A 230 20.73 4.01 -1.12
N LEU A 231 21.64 3.09 -0.78
CA LEU A 231 23.03 3.06 -1.26
C LEU A 231 23.93 4.17 -0.67
N HIS A 232 23.38 5.17 0.03
CA HIS A 232 24.21 6.15 0.74
C HIS A 232 25.06 5.45 1.80
N LYS A 233 26.27 5.97 2.06
CA LYS A 233 27.21 5.39 3.03
C LYS A 233 26.62 5.24 4.44
N ASP A 234 25.70 6.13 4.81
CA ASP A 234 25.06 6.13 6.14
C ASP A 234 23.97 5.04 6.26
N LEU A 235 23.51 4.48 5.13
CA LEU A 235 22.52 3.40 5.05
C LEU A 235 23.11 2.07 4.58
N ARG A 236 24.44 1.87 4.68
CA ARG A 236 25.12 0.62 4.23
C ARG A 236 24.58 -0.67 4.86
N GLY A 237 23.93 -0.59 6.01
CA GLY A 237 23.29 -1.75 6.64
C GLY A 237 21.91 -2.10 6.09
N VAL A 238 21.35 -1.26 5.22
CA VAL A 238 19.98 -1.36 4.69
C VAL A 238 20.03 -1.63 3.19
N ASN A 239 19.46 -2.75 2.78
CA ASN A 239 19.51 -3.24 1.40
C ASN A 239 18.23 -2.93 0.60
N GLY A 240 17.18 -2.42 1.25
CA GLY A 240 16.00 -1.90 0.56
C GLY A 240 14.81 -1.72 1.50
N ALA A 241 13.74 -1.14 0.95
CA ALA A 241 12.50 -0.84 1.66
C ALA A 241 11.27 -1.34 0.91
N ALA A 242 10.19 -1.64 1.62
CA ALA A 242 8.90 -1.99 1.05
C ALA A 242 7.78 -1.27 1.82
N ILE A 243 6.65 -1.05 1.15
CA ILE A 243 5.45 -0.49 1.75
C ILE A 243 4.31 -1.51 1.72
N GLY A 244 3.64 -1.67 2.85
CA GLY A 244 2.43 -2.46 3.01
C GLY A 244 1.22 -1.57 2.97
N PHE A 245 0.44 -1.72 1.90
CA PHE A 245 -0.82 -1.00 1.68
C PHE A 245 -1.94 -1.66 2.46
N LYS A 246 -2.58 -0.91 3.35
CA LYS A 246 -3.62 -1.48 4.21
C LYS A 246 -4.95 -1.60 3.47
N PHE A 247 -5.52 -2.80 3.49
CA PHE A 247 -6.89 -3.04 3.04
C PHE A 247 -7.71 -3.67 4.14
N GLU A 248 -8.97 -3.25 4.27
CA GLU A 248 -9.95 -3.82 5.17
C GLU A 248 -10.57 -5.09 4.54
N ILE A 249 -10.76 -6.10 5.35
CA ILE A 249 -11.48 -7.33 5.00
C ILE A 249 -12.78 -7.27 5.78
N LYS A 250 -13.78 -6.67 5.17
CA LYS A 250 -15.14 -6.61 5.73
C LYS A 250 -15.97 -7.60 4.97
N ASP A 251 -16.58 -8.54 5.69
CA ASP A 251 -17.66 -9.34 5.11
C ASP A 251 -18.82 -8.37 4.75
N PRO A 252 -19.09 -8.18 3.46
CA PRO A 252 -20.13 -7.25 3.00
C PRO A 252 -21.53 -7.73 3.41
N CYS A 253 -21.70 -9.02 3.72
CA CYS A 253 -22.93 -9.62 4.20
C CYS A 253 -23.06 -9.65 5.73
N ALA A 254 -22.07 -9.19 6.50
CA ALA A 254 -22.08 -9.27 7.96
C ALA A 254 -23.30 -8.59 8.62
N LYS A 255 -23.88 -7.59 7.95
CA LYS A 255 -25.10 -6.88 8.41
C LYS A 255 -26.36 -7.24 7.63
N ASN A 256 -26.28 -8.19 6.70
CA ASN A 256 -27.28 -8.49 5.68
C ASN A 256 -27.91 -7.22 5.06
N PRO A 257 -27.30 -6.60 4.04
CA PRO A 257 -27.83 -5.42 3.36
C PRO A 257 -29.14 -5.68 2.58
N CYS A 258 -29.54 -6.94 2.38
CA CYS A 258 -30.74 -7.31 1.63
C CYS A 258 -32.00 -7.10 2.47
N GLN A 259 -33.02 -6.49 1.88
CA GLN A 259 -34.30 -6.19 2.51
C GLN A 259 -35.31 -7.33 2.31
N ASN A 260 -36.45 -7.23 3.00
CA ASN A 260 -37.62 -8.09 2.83
C ASN A 260 -37.32 -9.61 2.87
N GLY A 261 -36.32 -10.01 3.67
CA GLY A 261 -35.93 -11.42 3.83
C GLY A 261 -35.03 -11.95 2.73
N GLY A 262 -34.40 -11.09 1.92
CA GLY A 262 -33.38 -11.48 0.96
C GLY A 262 -32.13 -12.07 1.60
N SER A 263 -31.53 -13.04 0.91
CA SER A 263 -30.28 -13.67 1.29
C SER A 263 -29.11 -12.90 0.68
N CYS A 264 -28.16 -12.48 1.50
CA CYS A 264 -26.92 -11.85 1.04
C CYS A 264 -25.85 -12.91 0.76
N TYR A 265 -25.19 -12.76 -0.38
CA TYR A 265 -24.00 -13.51 -0.73
C TYR A 265 -22.88 -12.54 -1.11
N PRO A 266 -21.63 -12.77 -0.67
CA PRO A 266 -20.49 -12.03 -1.20
C PRO A 266 -20.43 -12.15 -2.72
N GLY A 267 -20.16 -11.07 -3.43
CA GLY A 267 -20.27 -11.00 -4.90
C GLY A 267 -19.75 -9.68 -5.45
N ASP A 268 -19.77 -9.49 -6.76
CA ASP A 268 -19.20 -8.31 -7.40
C ASP A 268 -20.23 -7.15 -7.44
N PRO A 269 -19.91 -5.90 -7.01
CA PRO A 269 -18.64 -5.37 -6.52
C PRO A 269 -18.35 -5.58 -5.04
N PHE A 270 -19.33 -6.01 -4.24
CA PHE A 270 -19.13 -6.36 -2.82
C PHE A 270 -20.07 -7.50 -2.37
N TYR A 271 -21.36 -7.45 -2.74
CA TYR A 271 -22.34 -8.48 -2.42
C TYR A 271 -23.48 -8.50 -3.45
N ALA A 272 -24.23 -9.60 -3.47
CA ALA A 272 -25.46 -9.77 -4.23
C ALA A 272 -26.59 -10.24 -3.31
N CYS A 273 -27.82 -9.80 -3.62
CA CYS A 273 -29.02 -10.23 -2.92
C CYS A 273 -29.81 -11.22 -3.76
N GLU A 274 -30.15 -12.36 -3.17
CA GLU A 274 -31.17 -13.28 -3.71
C GLU A 274 -32.51 -12.94 -3.08
N CYS A 275 -33.44 -12.47 -3.91
CA CYS A 275 -34.74 -12.02 -3.44
C CYS A 275 -35.76 -13.16 -3.35
N PRO A 276 -36.59 -13.21 -2.30
CA PRO A 276 -37.68 -14.15 -2.23
C PRO A 276 -38.70 -13.92 -3.35
N LEU A 277 -39.51 -14.93 -3.64
CA LEU A 277 -40.52 -14.86 -4.70
C LEU A 277 -41.49 -13.70 -4.46
N GLY A 278 -41.75 -12.92 -5.51
CA GLY A 278 -42.60 -11.73 -5.42
C GLY A 278 -41.89 -10.49 -4.84
N ILE A 279 -40.59 -10.54 -4.58
CA ILE A 279 -39.76 -9.39 -4.21
C ILE A 279 -38.67 -9.20 -5.27
N SER A 280 -38.31 -7.96 -5.56
CA SER A 280 -37.29 -7.60 -6.56
C SER A 280 -36.52 -6.35 -6.15
N GLY A 281 -35.52 -5.98 -6.95
CA GLY A 281 -34.59 -4.88 -6.67
C GLY A 281 -33.21 -5.39 -6.27
N ALA A 282 -32.20 -4.52 -6.37
CA ALA A 282 -30.81 -4.89 -6.08
C ALA A 282 -30.59 -5.23 -4.60
N LEU A 283 -31.41 -4.66 -3.71
CA LEU A 283 -31.44 -4.92 -2.29
C LEU A 283 -32.74 -5.61 -1.88
N CYS A 284 -33.49 -6.21 -2.82
CA CYS A 284 -34.81 -6.78 -2.55
C CYS A 284 -35.79 -5.77 -1.92
N GLU A 285 -35.68 -4.50 -2.27
CA GLU A 285 -36.45 -3.39 -1.69
C GLU A 285 -37.88 -3.28 -2.25
N THR A 286 -38.17 -3.93 -3.37
CA THR A 286 -39.46 -3.81 -4.07
C THR A 286 -40.32 -5.05 -3.84
N VAL A 287 -41.46 -4.90 -3.17
CA VAL A 287 -42.46 -5.97 -3.05
C VAL A 287 -43.40 -5.90 -4.25
N GLY A 288 -43.38 -6.92 -5.11
CA GLY A 288 -44.31 -7.08 -6.21
C GLY A 288 -45.71 -7.40 -5.66
N SER A 289 -46.66 -6.51 -5.89
CA SER A 289 -48.07 -6.80 -5.61
C SER A 289 -48.51 -7.97 -6.50
N LEU A 290 -48.75 -9.13 -5.89
CA LEU A 290 -49.61 -10.15 -6.48
C LEU A 290 -50.99 -9.51 -6.61
N ILE A 291 -51.32 -9.05 -7.83
CA ILE A 291 -52.68 -8.62 -8.15
C ILE A 291 -53.52 -9.90 -8.13
N GLY A 292 -54.31 -10.05 -7.06
CA GLY A 292 -55.37 -11.06 -6.97
C GLY A 292 -56.56 -10.71 -7.83
#